data_AF-A0A1M5K906-F1
#
_entry.id   AF-A0A1M5K906-F1
#
_cell.length_a   1.000
_cell.length_b   1.000
_cell.length_c   1.000
_cell.angle_alpha   90.00
_cell.angle_beta   90.00
_cell.angle_gamma   90.00
#
_symmetry.space_group_name_H-M   'P 1'
#
loop_
_entity.id
_entity.type
_entity.pdbx_description
1 polymer ?
#
loop_
_entity_poly.entity_id
_entity_poly.type
_entity_poly.pdbx_seq_one_letter_code
_entity_poly.pdbx_strand_id
1 'polypeptide(L)' 'MRPNIDISHTLNGRVKDYAEQQDVSLEEAYREIIEAGLEAVEHPDEP' A
#
# COMPACT_ATOMS: atom_id res chain seq x y z
N MET A 1 7.93 -3.34 -9.24
CA MET A 1 8.65 -4.26 -8.33
C MET A 1 7.66 -5.28 -7.73
N ARG A 2 8.03 -6.55 -7.52
CA ARG A 2 7.26 -7.47 -6.65
C ARG A 2 7.96 -7.53 -5.31
N PRO A 3 7.41 -6.97 -4.23
CA PRO A 3 8.02 -7.10 -2.92
C PRO A 3 7.99 -8.58 -2.51
N ASN A 4 9.04 -9.07 -1.83
CA ASN A 4 9.20 -10.48 -1.44
C ASN A 4 8.34 -10.81 -0.21
N ILE A 5 7.06 -10.46 -0.28
CA ILE A 5 6.05 -10.61 0.76
C ILE A 5 4.84 -11.30 0.13
N ASP A 6 4.42 -12.38 0.77
CA ASP A 6 3.18 -13.04 0.39
C ASP A 6 2.00 -12.23 0.96
N ILE A 7 1.15 -11.75 0.06
CA ILE A 7 -0.04 -10.98 0.40
C ILE A 7 -1.25 -11.68 -0.19
N SER A 8 -2.36 -11.65 0.55
CA SER A 8 -3.59 -12.26 0.07
C SER A 8 -4.00 -11.68 -1.30
N HIS A 9 -4.61 -12.52 -2.14
CA HIS A 9 -5.12 -12.09 -3.44
C HIS A 9 -6.09 -10.90 -3.31
N THR A 10 -6.90 -10.90 -2.25
CA THR A 10 -7.83 -9.82 -1.91
C THR A 10 -7.12 -8.50 -1.64
N LEU A 11 -6.02 -8.52 -0.87
CA LEU A 11 -5.25 -7.30 -0.59
C LEU A 11 -4.58 -6.77 -1.87
N ASN A 12 -3.98 -7.66 -2.67
CA ASN A 12 -3.40 -7.29 -3.95
C ASN A 12 -4.44 -6.70 -4.93
N GLY A 13 -5.68 -7.19 -4.91
CA GLY A 13 -6.79 -6.59 -5.65
C GLY A 13 -7.04 -5.15 -5.22
N ARG A 14 -7.19 -4.91 -3.91
CA ARG A 14 -7.41 -3.56 -3.37
C ARG A 14 -6.29 -2.57 -3.69
N VAL A 15 -5.03 -3.03 -3.68
CA VAL A 15 -3.88 -2.18 -4.03
C VAL A 15 -3.89 -1.81 -5.53
N LYS A 16 -4.33 -2.73 -6.40
CA LYS A 16 -4.53 -2.41 -7.83
C LYS A 16 -5.65 -1.39 -8.02
N ASP A 17 -6.78 -1.59 -7.36
CA ASP A 17 -7.90 -0.66 -7.45
C ASP A 17 -7.47 0.75 -7.00
N TYR A 18 -6.65 0.86 -5.95
CA TYR A 18 -6.06 2.13 -5.51
C TYR A 18 -5.12 2.74 -6.56
N ALA A 19 -4.21 1.93 -7.13
CA ALA A 19 -3.28 2.40 -8.15
C ALA A 19 -4.01 2.97 -9.38
N GLU A 20 -5.07 2.30 -9.83
CA GLU A 20 -5.92 2.76 -10.93
C GLU A 20 -6.67 4.06 -10.59
N GLN A 21 -7.17 4.19 -9.36
CA GLN A 21 -7.87 5.40 -8.91
C GLN A 21 -6.97 6.63 -8.78
N GLN A 22 -5.72 6.44 -8.37
CA GLN A 22 -4.74 7.53 -8.18
C GLN A 22 -3.88 7.77 -9.44
N ASP A 23 -4.07 7.01 -10.51
CA ASP A 23 -3.24 7.04 -11.73
C ASP A 23 -1.73 6.88 -11.43
N VAL A 24 -1.41 6.00 -10.48
CA VAL A 24 -0.04 5.69 -10.08
C VAL A 24 0.35 4.27 -10.47
N SER A 25 1.65 4.02 -10.53
CA SER A 25 2.12 2.65 -10.75
C SER A 25 1.77 1.75 -9.57
N LEU A 26 1.60 0.46 -9.82
CA LEU A 26 1.36 -0.52 -8.76
C LEU A 26 2.47 -0.52 -7.70
N GLU A 27 3.72 -0.25 -8.10
CA GLU A 27 4.84 -0.13 -7.17
C GLU A 27 4.70 1.08 -6.25
N GLU A 28 4.29 2.22 -6.80
CA GLU A 28 4.07 3.44 -6.03
C GLU A 28 2.92 3.25 -5.05
N ALA A 29 1.82 2.64 -5.49
CA ALA A 29 0.69 2.29 -4.63
C ALA A 29 1.12 1.41 -3.44
N TYR A 30 1.95 0.39 -3.69
CA TYR A 30 2.49 -0.43 -2.60
C TYR A 30 3.36 0.39 -1.64
N ARG A 31 4.20 1.28 -2.17
CA ARG A 31 5.08 2.12 -1.36
C ARG A 31 4.27 3.04 -0.45
N GLU A 32 3.37 3.83 -1.03
CA GLU A 32 2.52 4.79 -0.30
C GLU A 32 1.71 4.10 0.80
N ILE A 33 1.06 2.96 0.49
CA ILE A 33 0.24 2.24 1.45
C ILE A 33 1.09 1.66 2.59
N ILE A 34 2.28 1.14 2.29
CA ILE A 34 3.18 0.58 3.31
C ILE A 34 3.76 1.70 4.18
N GLU A 35 4.20 2.81 3.59
CA GLU A 35 4.76 3.96 4.32
C GLU A 35 3.70 4.59 5.24
N ALA A 36 2.50 4.87 4.73
CA ALA A 36 1.39 5.39 5.54
C ALA A 36 0.96 4.41 6.64
N GLY A 37 0.97 3.11 6.35
CA GLY A 37 0.69 2.08 7.35
C GLY A 37 1.77 1.99 8.43
N LEU A 38 3.04 2.18 8.08
CA LEU A 38 4.15 2.21 9.03
C LEU A 38 4.08 3.46 9.91
N GLU A 39 3.85 4.62 9.32
CA GLU A 39 3.69 5.89 10.03
C GLU A 39 2.54 5.80 11.05
N ALA A 40 1.39 5.25 10.67
CA ALA A 40 0.25 5.06 11.57
C ALA A 40 0.54 4.08 12.74
N VAL A 41 1.46 3.12 12.55
CA VAL A 41 1.87 2.19 13.61
C VAL A 41 2.94 2.81 14.53
N GLU A 42 3.86 3.60 13.97
CA GLU A 42 4.92 4.30 14.70
C GLU A 42 4.38 5.49 15.50
N HIS A 43 3.35 6.17 14.96
CA HIS A 43 2.75 7.38 15.50
C HIS A 43 1.22 7.21 15.70
N PRO A 44 0.77 6.25 16.55
CA PRO A 44 -0.65 5.90 16.67
C PRO A 44 -1.56 6.99 17.26
N ASP A 45 -0.96 8.02 17.89
CA ASP A 45 -1.67 9.13 18.55
C ASP A 45 -1.49 10.48 17.82
N GLU A 46 -0.81 10.53 16.68
CA GLU A 46 -0.65 11.76 15.88
C GLU A 46 -1.65 11.75 14.70
N PRO A 47 -2.47 12.81 14.55
CA PRO A 47 -3.53 12.89 13.54
C PRO A 47 -3.06 13.32 12.15
#